data_AF-A0A9D2TRR2-F1
#
_entry.id   AF-A0A9D2TRR2-F1
#
_cell.length_a   1.000
_cell.length_b   1.000
_cell.length_c   1.000
_cell.angle_alpha   90.00
_cell.angle_beta   90.00
_cell.angle_gamma   90.00
#
_symmetry.space_group_name_H-M   'P 1'
#
loop_
_entity.id
_entity.type
_entity.pdbx_description
1 polymer ?
#
loop_
_entity_poly.entity_id
_entity_poly.type
_entity_poly.pdbx_seq_one_letter_code
_entity_poly.pdbx_strand_id
1 'polypeptide(L)' 'QEIYWEHDGRMDDPVYAQNAVRKIQAYEENDIYPGERLILTFETERNVLDTRMVGKLAERYLL' A
#
# COMPACT_ATOMS: atom_id res chain seq x y z
N GLN A 1 -7.02 2.81 17.21
CA GLN A 1 -7.59 1.97 16.14
C GLN A 1 -6.40 1.32 15.44
N GLU A 2 -6.52 0.06 14.99
CA GLU A 2 -5.43 -0.59 14.26
C GLU A 2 -5.30 0.01 12.85
N ILE A 3 -4.06 0.25 12.42
CA ILE A 3 -3.71 0.75 11.08
C ILE A 3 -2.90 -0.35 10.38
N TYR A 4 -3.30 -0.67 9.16
CA TYR A 4 -2.58 -1.57 8.27
C TYR A 4 -1.70 -0.76 7.33
N TRP A 5 -0.47 -1.22 7.09
CA TRP A 5 0.43 -0.62 6.12
C TRP A 5 1.05 -1.71 5.26
N GLU A 6 0.69 -1.69 3.97
CA GLU A 6 1.20 -2.63 2.97
C GLU A 6 2.14 -1.93 1.98
N HIS A 7 3.19 -2.64 1.59
CA HIS A 7 4.12 -2.23 0.56
C HIS A 7 4.13 -3.25 -0.58
N ASP A 8 3.69 -2.82 -1.76
CA ASP A 8 3.60 -3.65 -2.96
C ASP A 8 4.79 -3.33 -3.89
N GLY A 9 5.86 -4.12 -3.73
CA GLY A 9 7.21 -3.78 -4.22
C GLY A 9 7.58 -4.24 -5.64
N ARG A 10 6.66 -4.89 -6.35
CA ARG A 10 6.92 -5.49 -7.68
C ARG A 10 5.78 -5.26 -8.64
N MET A 11 5.26 -4.04 -8.69
CA MET A 11 4.04 -3.74 -9.47
C MET A 11 4.25 -3.78 -10.99
N ASP A 12 5.49 -3.96 -11.46
CA ASP A 12 5.85 -4.27 -12.85
C ASP A 12 5.74 -5.77 -13.19
N ASP A 13 5.73 -6.68 -12.19
CA ASP A 13 5.45 -8.09 -12.40
C ASP A 13 3.93 -8.31 -12.53
N PRO A 14 3.42 -8.79 -13.69
CA PRO A 14 1.98 -8.90 -13.91
C PRO A 14 1.27 -9.90 -12.99
N VAL A 15 1.97 -10.94 -12.52
CA VAL A 15 1.41 -11.94 -11.60
C VAL A 15 1.36 -11.37 -10.20
N TYR A 16 2.41 -10.66 -9.78
CA TYR A 16 2.46 -9.95 -8.51
C TYR A 16 1.38 -8.88 -8.44
N ALA A 17 1.25 -8.04 -9.47
CA ALA A 17 0.25 -6.96 -9.51
C ALA A 17 -1.18 -7.50 -9.40
N GLN A 18 -1.50 -8.61 -10.08
CA GLN A 18 -2.81 -9.27 -9.94
C GLN A 18 -3.06 -9.75 -8.50
N ASN A 19 -2.05 -10.31 -7.84
CA ASN A 19 -2.18 -10.75 -6.45
C ASN A 19 -2.30 -9.57 -5.47
N ALA A 20 -1.57 -8.47 -5.71
CA ALA A 20 -1.68 -7.24 -4.93
C ALA A 20 -3.10 -6.64 -5.03
N VAL A 21 -3.69 -6.60 -6.23
CA VAL A 21 -5.08 -6.15 -6.42
C VAL A 21 -6.05 -7.02 -5.63
N ARG A 22 -5.94 -8.36 -5.71
CA ARG A 22 -6.79 -9.27 -4.92
C ARG A 22 -6.65 -9.05 -3.42
N LYS A 23 -5.43 -8.79 -2.94
CA LYS A 23 -5.16 -8.48 -1.53
C LYS A 23 -5.85 -7.18 -1.11
N ILE A 24 -5.75 -6.11 -1.92
CA ILE A 24 -6.42 -4.83 -1.66
C ILE A 24 -7.94 -5.00 -1.63
N GLN A 25 -8.51 -5.73 -2.60
CA GLN A 25 -9.95 -6.05 -2.63
C GLN A 25 -10.40 -6.79 -1.37
N ALA A 26 -9.60 -7.75 -0.89
CA ALA A 26 -9.91 -8.46 0.36
C ALA A 26 -9.92 -7.53 1.58
N TYR A 27 -9.06 -6.51 1.64
CA TYR A 27 -9.14 -5.49 2.69
C TYR A 27 -10.44 -4.69 2.57
N GLU A 28 -10.79 -4.22 1.37
CA GLU A 28 -12.00 -3.43 1.12
C GLU A 28 -13.28 -4.23 1.45
N GLU A 29 -13.34 -5.51 1.08
CA GLU A 29 -14.42 -6.44 1.45
C GLU A 29 -14.58 -6.63 2.97
N ASN A 30 -13.55 -6.32 3.74
CA ASN A 30 -13.54 -6.38 5.21
C ASN A 30 -13.55 -4.97 5.85
N ASP A 31 -14.06 -3.97 5.12
CA ASP A 31 -14.20 -2.58 5.57
C ASP A 31 -12.88 -1.89 5.96
N ILE A 32 -11.76 -2.33 5.36
CA ILE A 32 -10.43 -1.75 5.53
C ILE A 32 -10.06 -1.03 4.22
N TYR A 33 -10.37 0.27 4.16
CA TYR A 33 -10.23 1.05 2.93
C TYR A 33 -8.90 1.81 2.83
N PRO A 34 -8.30 1.88 1.63
CA PRO A 34 -7.15 2.73 1.35
C PRO A 34 -7.40 4.19 1.73
N GLY A 35 -6.43 4.80 2.41
CA GLY A 35 -6.51 6.21 2.82
C GLY A 35 -7.30 6.45 4.09
N GLU A 36 -7.92 5.42 4.68
CA GLU A 36 -8.48 5.42 6.02
C GLU A 36 -7.55 4.66 6.98
N ARG A 37 -7.80 3.35 7.16
CA ARG A 37 -7.03 2.45 8.02
C ARG A 37 -6.01 1.61 7.25
N LEU A 38 -5.92 1.79 5.94
CA LEU A 38 -4.97 1.09 5.07
C LEU A 38 -4.06 2.11 4.35
N ILE A 39 -2.78 2.07 4.69
CA ILE A 39 -1.73 2.79 3.99
C ILE A 39 -1.15 1.85 2.93
N LEU A 40 -1.12 2.31 1.68
CA LEU A 40 -0.54 1.58 0.56
C LEU A 40 0.66 2.34 0.00
N THR A 41 1.73 1.60 -0.29
CA THR A 41 2.90 2.12 -1.01
C THR A 41 3.29 1.16 -2.11
N PHE A 42 3.76 1.71 -3.23
CA PHE A 42 4.02 0.93 -4.44
C PHE A 42 5.40 1.27 -4.98
N GLU A 43 6.05 0.28 -5.57
CA GLU A 43 7.19 0.51 -6.45
C GLU A 43 7.18 -0.47 -7.63
N THR A 44 7.98 -0.11 -8.63
CA THR A 44 8.35 -0.96 -9.74
C THR A 44 9.86 -0.95 -9.90
N GLU A 45 10.40 -1.82 -10.75
CA GLU A 45 11.83 -1.79 -11.10
C GLU A 45 12.35 -0.39 -11.51
N ARG A 46 11.52 0.42 -12.19
CA ARG A 46 11.90 1.77 -12.66
C ARG A 46 11.46 2.90 -11.74
N ASN A 47 10.38 2.71 -10.99
CA ASN A 47 9.82 3.71 -10.09
C ASN A 47 10.01 3.21 -8.67
N VAL A 48 11.19 3.47 -8.11
CA VAL A 48 11.57 3.07 -6.74
C VAL A 48 10.76 3.82 -5.69
N LEU A 49 10.59 3.22 -4.51
CA LEU A 49 9.91 3.83 -3.37
C LEU A 49 10.53 5.18 -2.96
N ASP A 50 9.71 6.24 -2.93
CA ASP A 50 10.11 7.53 -2.37
C ASP A 50 9.99 7.52 -0.84
N THR A 51 11.12 7.34 -0.16
CA THR A 51 11.19 7.30 1.31
C THR A 51 10.75 8.60 1.98
N ARG A 52 10.79 9.75 1.28
CA ARG A 52 10.24 11.00 1.80
C ARG A 52 8.72 10.98 1.81
N MET A 53 8.10 10.33 0.83
CA MET A 53 6.66 10.12 0.82
C MET A 53 6.24 9.16 1.95
N VAL A 54 7.02 8.09 2.17
CA VAL A 54 6.82 7.18 3.31
C VAL A 54 6.81 7.94 4.64
N GLY A 55 7.77 8.84 4.85
CA GLY A 55 7.79 9.71 6.04
C GLY A 55 6.53 10.56 6.18
N LYS A 56 6.08 11.20 5.09
CA LYS A 56 4.83 11.99 5.08
C LYS A 56 3.59 11.14 5.38
N LEU A 57 3.55 9.89 4.91
CA LEU A 57 2.45 8.97 5.23
C LEU A 57 2.48 8.56 6.70
N ALA A 58 3.65 8.27 7.25
CA ALA A 58 3.79 8.00 8.69
C ALA A 58 3.31 9.20 9.52
N GLU A 59 3.74 10.42 9.18
CA GLU A 59 3.30 11.64 9.86
C GLU A 59 1.79 11.86 9.75
N ARG A 60 1.18 11.56 8.60
CA ARG A 60 -0.25 11.77 8.38
C ARG A 60 -1.14 10.77 9.13
N TYR A 61 -0.70 9.53 9.25
CA TYR A 61 -1.57 8.42 9.68
C TYR A 61 -1.21 7.84 11.05
N LEU A 62 0.03 8.04 11.52
CA LEU A 62 0.53 7.39 12.74
C LEU A 62 0.91 8.36 13.87
N LEU A 63 1.00 9.67 13.59
CA LEU A 63 1.31 10.72 14.55
C LEU A 63 0.11 11.67 14.72
#